data_AF-A0A839JTE9-F1
#
_entry.id   AF-A0A839JTE9-F1
#
_cell.length_a   1.000
_cell.length_b   1.000
_cell.length_c   1.000
_cell.angle_alpha   90.00
_cell.angle_beta   90.00
_cell.angle_gamma   90.00
#
_symmetry.space_group_name_H-M   'P 1'
#
loop_
_entity.id
_entity.type
_entity.pdbx_description
1 polymer ?
#
loop_
_entity_poly.entity_id
_entity_poly.type
_entity_poly.pdbx_seq_one_letter_code
_entity_poly.pdbx_strand_id
1 'polypeptide(L)'
;MNELNSLNTVASTTTKMNTLLDKIASTCDALIGALDCTREATSQYGGGIVQDFDTEYVDVVIKTLVQLRLYTARLQKEIKNGLIRSQYDLELFLSGMQELSDKLNTLMRENGMIRNNFEYGLREIDQNLHMMIEEIAIK
;
A
#
# COMPACT_ATOMS: atom_id res chain seq x y z
N MET A 1 -25.29 -26.67 -10.45
CA MET A 1 -24.02 -26.04 -10.03
C MET A 1 -24.29 -25.50 -8.64
N ASN A 2 -23.76 -26.16 -7.60
CA ASN A 2 -24.26 -26.08 -6.22
C ASN A 2 -23.85 -24.79 -5.50
N GLU A 3 -24.75 -24.21 -4.70
CA GLU A 3 -24.53 -23.06 -3.80
C GLU A 3 -23.33 -23.25 -2.83
N LEU A 4 -22.95 -24.49 -2.55
CA LEU A 4 -21.74 -24.81 -1.78
C LEU A 4 -20.45 -24.35 -2.50
N ASN A 5 -20.41 -24.44 -3.83
CA ASN A 5 -19.25 -24.01 -4.62
C ASN A 5 -19.17 -22.47 -4.69
N SER A 6 -20.29 -21.76 -4.73
CA SER A 6 -20.28 -20.29 -4.72
C SER A 6 -19.83 -19.75 -3.36
N LEU A 7 -20.31 -20.31 -2.26
CA LEU A 7 -19.90 -19.94 -0.90
C LEU A 7 -18.40 -20.17 -0.65
N ASN A 8 -17.86 -21.33 -1.06
CA ASN A 8 -16.43 -21.62 -0.94
C ASN A 8 -15.56 -20.67 -1.77
N THR A 9 -16.04 -20.28 -2.96
CA THR A 9 -15.32 -19.37 -3.87
C THR A 9 -15.30 -17.93 -3.33
N VAL A 10 -16.35 -17.50 -2.62
CA VAL A 10 -16.38 -16.18 -1.97
C VAL A 10 -15.46 -16.18 -0.74
N ALA A 11 -15.52 -17.21 0.10
CA ALA A 11 -14.66 -17.34 1.27
C ALA A 11 -13.16 -17.37 0.92
N SER A 12 -12.78 -18.08 -0.15
CA SER A 12 -11.40 -18.13 -0.63
C SER A 12 -10.89 -16.80 -1.14
N THR A 13 -11.70 -16.07 -1.91
CA THR A 13 -11.33 -14.74 -2.44
C THR A 13 -11.18 -13.71 -1.32
N THR A 14 -12.10 -13.71 -0.35
CA THR A 14 -11.97 -12.86 0.85
C THR A 14 -10.69 -13.14 1.64
N THR A 15 -10.32 -14.42 1.78
CA THR A 15 -9.09 -14.82 2.48
C THR A 15 -7.84 -14.33 1.75
N LYS A 16 -7.78 -14.52 0.43
CA LYS A 16 -6.68 -14.00 -0.40
C LYS A 16 -6.58 -12.48 -0.35
N MET A 17 -7.70 -11.78 -0.49
CA MET A 17 -7.74 -10.31 -0.41
C MET A 17 -7.22 -9.81 0.93
N ASN A 18 -7.64 -10.40 2.05
CA ASN A 18 -7.12 -10.02 3.37
C ASN A 18 -5.61 -10.25 3.46
N THR A 19 -5.10 -11.35 2.90
CA THR A 19 -3.66 -11.64 2.86
C THR A 19 -2.88 -10.59 2.06
N LEU A 20 -3.39 -10.17 0.90
CA LEU A 20 -2.77 -9.14 0.07
C LEU A 20 -2.78 -7.78 0.77
N LEU A 21 -3.89 -7.46 1.46
CA LEU A 21 -4.01 -6.25 2.28
C LEU A 21 -3.02 -6.27 3.45
N ASP A 22 -2.85 -7.40 4.14
CA ASP A 22 -1.87 -7.53 5.23
C ASP A 22 -0.42 -7.31 4.74
N LYS A 23 -0.10 -7.79 3.53
CA LYS A 23 1.21 -7.53 2.91
C LYS A 23 1.42 -6.05 2.61
N ILE A 24 0.46 -5.40 1.94
CA ILE A 24 0.53 -3.96 1.66
C ILE A 24 0.69 -3.16 2.96
N ALA A 25 -0.07 -3.51 4.00
CA ALA A 25 0.05 -2.90 5.32
C ALA A 25 1.46 -3.05 5.91
N SER A 26 2.01 -4.27 5.91
CA SER A 26 3.35 -4.54 6.43
C SER A 26 4.43 -3.80 5.63
N THR A 27 4.31 -3.73 4.30
CA THR A 27 5.26 -3.01 3.46
C THR A 27 5.19 -1.51 3.71
N CYS A 28 4.00 -0.92 3.88
CA CYS A 28 3.86 0.48 4.30
C CYS A 28 4.53 0.74 5.64
N ASP A 29 4.29 -0.11 6.65
CA ASP A 29 4.86 0.05 8.00
C ASP A 29 6.40 -0.05 7.96
N ALA A 30 6.96 -0.96 7.15
CA ALA A 30 8.41 -1.09 6.94
C ALA A 30 9.02 0.13 6.24
N LEU A 31 8.35 0.66 5.20
CA LEU A 31 8.80 1.85 4.48
C LEU A 31 8.78 3.10 5.36
N ILE A 32 7.74 3.27 6.19
CA ILE A 32 7.66 4.37 7.16
C ILE A 32 8.81 4.28 8.16
N GLY A 33 9.01 3.11 8.79
CA GLY A 33 10.09 2.94 9.77
C GLY A 33 11.48 3.18 9.18
N ALA A 34 11.71 2.79 7.94
CA ALA A 34 12.99 3.04 7.27
C ALA A 34 13.20 4.54 6.91
N LEU A 35 12.14 5.27 6.54
CA LEU A 35 12.20 6.71 6.34
C LEU A 35 12.46 7.47 7.64
N ASP A 36 11.82 7.06 8.74
CA ASP A 36 12.04 7.64 10.07
C ASP A 36 13.48 7.41 10.56
N CYS A 37 14.00 6.19 10.44
CA CYS A 37 15.41 5.88 10.76
C CYS A 37 16.39 6.71 9.91
N THR A 38 16.10 6.90 8.63
CA THR A 38 16.93 7.71 7.73
C THR A 38 16.93 9.18 8.16
N ARG A 39 15.77 9.71 8.56
CA ARG A 39 15.62 11.07 9.07
C ARG A 39 16.37 11.28 10.40
N GLU A 40 16.25 10.35 11.34
CA GLU A 40 16.95 10.40 12.63
C GLU A 40 18.46 10.35 12.46
N ALA A 41 18.97 9.48 11.57
CA ALA A 41 20.39 9.40 11.26
C ALA A 41 20.92 10.73 10.67
N THR A 42 20.21 11.33 9.73
CA THR A 42 20.60 12.64 9.16
C THR A 42 20.61 13.75 10.23
N SER A 43 19.66 13.73 11.16
CA SER A 43 19.57 14.71 12.25
C SER A 43 20.65 14.55 13.32
N GLN A 44 21.03 13.32 13.68
CA GLN A 44 22.00 13.05 14.75
C GLN A 44 23.47 13.30 14.35
N TYR A 45 23.82 13.11 13.07
CA TYR A 45 25.20 13.25 12.59
C TYR A 45 25.57 14.66 12.09
N GLY A 46 24.72 15.67 12.34
CA GLY A 46 25.07 17.08 12.17
C GLY A 46 25.50 17.45 10.75
N GLY A 47 24.63 17.23 9.75
CA GLY A 47 24.70 17.88 8.43
C GLY A 47 25.95 17.60 7.59
N GLY A 48 26.77 16.62 7.97
CA GLY A 48 28.00 16.27 7.24
C GLY A 48 27.84 14.95 6.51
N ILE A 49 27.77 15.01 5.17
CA ILE A 49 27.97 13.89 4.22
C ILE A 49 26.72 13.06 3.87
N VAL A 50 25.68 12.97 4.71
CA VAL A 50 24.39 12.39 4.27
C VAL A 50 23.56 13.51 3.64
N GLN A 51 23.34 13.43 2.32
CA GLN A 51 22.59 14.40 1.54
C GLN A 51 21.24 14.68 2.25
N ASP A 52 21.04 15.93 2.67
CA ASP A 52 19.84 16.39 3.37
C ASP A 52 18.63 16.02 2.51
N PHE A 53 17.86 15.02 2.93
CA PHE A 53 16.56 14.80 2.31
C PHE A 53 15.71 15.99 2.70
N ASP A 54 15.12 16.68 1.72
CA ASP A 54 14.16 17.74 1.98
C ASP A 54 13.09 17.18 2.95
N THR A 55 13.11 17.68 4.18
CA THR A 55 12.29 17.17 5.28
C THR A 55 10.81 17.28 4.96
N GLU A 56 10.41 18.29 4.18
CA GLU A 56 9.04 18.47 3.73
C GLU A 56 8.64 17.38 2.72
N TYR A 57 9.54 17.03 1.81
CA TYR A 57 9.34 15.95 0.85
C TYR A 57 9.19 14.58 1.56
N VAL A 58 10.04 14.27 2.54
CA VAL A 58 9.94 13.02 3.33
C VAL A 58 8.62 12.96 4.09
N ASP A 59 8.20 14.08 4.69
CA ASP A 59 6.90 14.17 5.36
C ASP A 59 5.73 13.90 4.41
N VAL A 60 5.79 14.37 3.16
CA VAL A 60 4.75 14.09 2.14
C VAL A 60 4.73 12.60 1.77
N VAL A 61 5.89 11.96 1.65
CA VAL A 61 5.99 10.52 1.39
C VAL A 61 5.40 9.71 2.55
N ILE A 62 5.81 10.00 3.79
CA ILE A 62 5.29 9.31 4.99
C ILE A 62 3.77 9.49 5.08
N LYS A 63 3.25 10.71 4.89
CA LYS A 63 1.80 10.98 4.89
C LYS A 63 1.08 10.13 3.84
N THR A 64 1.66 9.98 2.65
CA THR A 64 1.04 9.19 1.57
C THR A 64 1.06 7.68 1.89
N LEU A 65 2.15 7.17 2.49
CA LEU A 65 2.22 5.77 2.99
C LEU A 65 1.19 5.51 4.10
N VAL A 66 1.03 6.45 5.04
CA VAL A 66 0.02 6.37 6.10
C VAL A 66 -1.39 6.36 5.52
N GLN A 67 -1.67 7.18 4.51
CA GLN A 67 -2.96 7.15 3.81
C GLN A 67 -3.24 5.79 3.19
N LEU A 68 -2.27 5.21 2.46
CA LEU A 68 -2.42 3.89 1.87
C LEU A 68 -2.64 2.80 2.93
N ARG A 69 -1.92 2.88 4.05
CA ARG A 69 -2.09 1.98 5.21
C ARG A 69 -3.49 2.06 5.83
N LEU A 70 -4.03 3.27 5.96
CA LEU A 70 -5.39 3.50 6.48
C LEU A 70 -6.46 2.99 5.52
N TYR A 71 -6.27 3.19 4.21
CA TYR A 71 -7.16 2.64 3.18
C TYR A 71 -7.19 1.11 3.22
N THR A 72 -6.03 0.49 3.37
CA THR A 72 -5.87 -0.96 3.53
C THR A 72 -6.68 -1.47 4.73
N ALA A 73 -6.50 -0.86 5.89
CA ALA A 73 -7.22 -1.24 7.12
C ALA A 73 -8.73 -1.00 7.00
N ARG A 74 -9.14 0.08 6.33
CA ARG A 74 -10.55 0.37 6.07
C ARG A 74 -11.15 -0.72 5.19
N LEU A 75 -10.50 -1.07 4.08
CA LEU A 75 -11.00 -2.10 3.18
C LEU A 75 -11.14 -3.45 3.89
N GLN A 76 -10.15 -3.87 4.69
CA GLN A 76 -10.25 -5.08 5.53
C GLN A 76 -11.47 -5.05 6.45
N LYS A 77 -11.75 -3.90 7.07
CA LYS A 77 -12.92 -3.71 7.95
C LYS A 77 -14.24 -3.79 7.18
N GLU A 78 -14.33 -3.15 6.01
CA GLU A 78 -15.52 -3.17 5.16
C GLU A 78 -15.81 -4.59 4.65
N ILE A 79 -14.76 -5.33 4.25
CA ILE A 79 -14.85 -6.76 3.86
C ILE A 79 -15.36 -7.60 5.04
N LYS A 80 -14.75 -7.45 6.22
CA LYS A 80 -15.12 -8.20 7.43
C LYS A 80 -16.57 -7.96 7.86
N ASN A 81 -17.05 -6.73 7.69
CA ASN A 81 -18.40 -6.34 8.06
C ASN A 81 -19.45 -6.68 6.99
N GLY A 82 -19.04 -7.24 5.84
CA GLY A 82 -19.94 -7.51 4.71
C GLY A 82 -20.54 -6.24 4.09
N LEU A 83 -19.82 -5.11 4.21
CA LEU A 83 -20.27 -3.80 3.71
C LEU A 83 -19.88 -3.56 2.26
N ILE A 84 -18.92 -4.33 1.72
CA ILE A 84 -18.69 -4.42 0.27
C ILE A 84 -19.88 -5.17 -0.34
N ARG A 85 -20.84 -4.42 -0.87
CA ARG A 85 -22.11 -4.95 -1.40
C ARG A 85 -22.06 -5.21 -2.89
N SER A 86 -21.07 -4.65 -3.58
CA SER A 86 -20.88 -4.83 -5.01
C SER A 86 -19.40 -4.90 -5.38
N GLN A 87 -19.13 -5.51 -6.54
CA GLN A 87 -17.83 -5.46 -7.19
C GLN A 87 -17.39 -4.01 -7.49
N TYR A 88 -18.34 -3.16 -7.86
CA TYR A 88 -18.09 -1.73 -8.12
C TYR A 88 -17.55 -1.00 -6.88
N ASP A 89 -18.09 -1.27 -5.69
CA ASP A 89 -17.58 -0.67 -4.45
C ASP A 89 -16.11 -1.07 -4.20
N LEU A 90 -15.79 -2.33 -4.49
CA LEU A 90 -14.44 -2.87 -4.31
C LEU A 90 -13.46 -2.28 -5.33
N GLU A 91 -13.85 -2.16 -6.60
CA GLU A 91 -13.09 -1.51 -7.65
C GLU A 91 -12.81 -0.04 -7.33
N LEU A 92 -13.81 0.69 -6.80
CA LEU A 92 -13.64 2.07 -6.38
C LEU A 92 -12.63 2.21 -5.24
N PHE A 93 -12.67 1.31 -4.26
CA PHE A 93 -11.70 1.27 -3.17
C PHE A 93 -10.28 0.99 -3.67
N LEU A 94 -10.13 0.01 -4.56
CA LEU A 94 -8.84 -0.34 -5.13
C LEU A 94 -8.28 0.76 -6.04
N SER A 95 -9.13 1.45 -6.81
CA SER A 95 -8.74 2.63 -7.59
C SER A 95 -8.14 3.71 -6.70
N GLY A 96 -8.75 3.99 -5.54
CA GLY A 96 -8.19 4.94 -4.57
C GLY A 96 -6.84 4.50 -4.00
N MET A 97 -6.63 3.20 -3.80
CA MET A 97 -5.32 2.67 -3.38
C MET A 97 -4.28 2.75 -4.50
N GLN A 98 -4.69 2.48 -5.76
CA GLN A 98 -3.86 2.59 -6.95
C GLN A 98 -3.39 4.04 -7.15
N GLU A 99 -4.29 5.02 -7.03
CA GLU A 99 -3.94 6.45 -7.11
C GLU A 99 -2.90 6.86 -6.05
N LEU A 100 -3.03 6.35 -4.83
CA LEU A 100 -2.04 6.58 -3.78
C LEU A 100 -0.69 5.93 -4.09
N SER A 101 -0.69 4.72 -4.67
CA SER A 101 0.53 4.04 -5.10
C SER A 101 1.22 4.77 -6.25
N ASP A 102 0.45 5.25 -7.24
CA ASP A 102 0.96 6.02 -8.37
C ASP A 102 1.55 7.37 -7.91
N LYS A 103 0.91 8.01 -6.92
CA LYS A 103 1.43 9.20 -6.26
C LYS A 103 2.74 8.92 -5.52
N LEU A 104 2.81 7.81 -4.76
CA LEU A 104 4.07 7.38 -4.12
C LEU A 104 5.15 7.17 -5.17
N ASN A 105 4.88 6.43 -6.24
CA ASN A 105 5.83 6.23 -7.32
C ASN A 105 6.31 7.55 -7.95
N THR A 106 5.41 8.52 -8.12
CA THR A 106 5.73 9.83 -8.68
C THR A 106 6.64 10.62 -7.76
N LEU A 107 6.26 10.77 -6.48
CA LEU A 107 7.08 11.41 -5.47
C LEU A 107 8.47 10.77 -5.47
N MET A 108 8.53 9.45 -5.32
CA MET A 108 9.78 8.70 -5.20
C MET A 108 10.67 8.86 -6.44
N ARG A 109 10.11 9.03 -7.65
CA ARG A 109 10.89 9.33 -8.87
C ARG A 109 11.49 10.73 -8.86
N GLU A 110 10.81 11.71 -8.27
CA GLU A 110 11.33 13.08 -8.12
C GLU A 110 12.56 13.10 -7.19
N ASN A 111 12.64 12.15 -6.25
CA ASN A 111 13.81 11.95 -5.38
C ASN A 111 14.52 10.61 -5.65
N GLY A 112 15.37 10.59 -6.67
CA GLY A 112 16.05 9.37 -7.16
C GLY A 112 16.87 8.59 -6.14
N MET A 113 17.34 9.23 -5.05
CA MET A 113 18.01 8.53 -3.94
C MET A 113 17.03 7.72 -3.10
N ILE A 114 15.86 8.28 -2.81
CA ILE A 114 14.79 7.57 -2.08
C ILE A 114 14.30 6.41 -2.94
N ARG A 115 14.10 6.62 -4.25
CA ARG A 115 13.72 5.52 -5.15
C ARG A 115 14.63 4.30 -5.01
N ASN A 116 15.95 4.45 -5.10
CA ASN A 116 16.87 3.30 -5.09
C ASN A 116 16.81 2.49 -3.79
N ASN A 117 16.57 3.14 -2.65
CA ASN A 117 16.50 2.48 -1.35
C ASN A 117 15.14 1.81 -1.09
N PHE A 118 14.07 2.30 -1.73
CA PHE A 118 12.69 1.91 -1.42
C PHE A 118 11.95 1.25 -2.60
N GLU A 119 12.61 1.11 -3.76
CA GLU A 119 12.00 0.59 -4.99
C GLU A 119 11.34 -0.77 -4.82
N TYR A 120 11.98 -1.65 -4.03
CA TYR A 120 11.47 -2.99 -3.79
C TYR A 120 10.12 -2.96 -3.06
N GLY A 121 10.00 -2.16 -2.00
CA GLY A 121 8.75 -2.04 -1.24
C GLY A 121 7.63 -1.41 -2.08
N LEU A 122 7.96 -0.42 -2.92
CA LEU A 122 6.97 0.18 -3.82
C LEU A 122 6.46 -0.83 -4.87
N ARG A 123 7.36 -1.60 -5.48
CA ARG A 123 6.96 -2.67 -6.41
C ARG A 123 6.12 -3.74 -5.73
N GLU A 124 6.41 -4.08 -4.48
CA GLU A 124 5.62 -5.05 -3.72
C GLU A 124 4.19 -4.52 -3.48
N ILE A 125 4.02 -3.24 -3.16
CA ILE A 125 2.70 -2.61 -3.05
C ILE A 125 1.95 -2.70 -4.39
N ASP A 126 2.57 -2.28 -5.50
CA ASP A 126 1.96 -2.29 -6.84
C ASP A 126 1.55 -3.71 -7.27
N GLN A 127 2.41 -4.70 -7.02
CA GLN A 127 2.14 -6.09 -7.34
C GLN A 127 0.96 -6.64 -6.54
N ASN A 128 0.89 -6.35 -5.24
CA ASN A 128 -0.22 -6.80 -4.42
C ASN A 128 -1.54 -6.14 -4.84
N LEU A 129 -1.52 -4.86 -5.23
CA LEU A 129 -2.70 -4.18 -5.78
C LEU A 129 -3.15 -4.79 -7.10
N HIS A 130 -2.24 -5.05 -8.04
CA HIS A 130 -2.56 -5.71 -9.30
C HIS A 130 -3.18 -7.10 -9.08
N MET A 131 -2.60 -7.91 -8.18
CA MET A 131 -3.16 -9.22 -7.84
C MET A 131 -4.58 -9.12 -7.27
N MET A 132 -4.89 -8.07 -6.50
CA MET A 132 -6.26 -7.84 -6.00
C MET A 132 -7.22 -7.47 -7.14
N ILE A 133 -6.81 -6.60 -8.05
CA ILE A 133 -7.63 -6.19 -9.21
C ILE A 133 -7.91 -7.39 -10.12
N GLU A 134 -6.90 -8.22 -10.41
CA GLU A 134 -7.04 -9.43 -11.22
C GLU A 134 -7.99 -10.45 -10.58
N GLU A 135 -7.89 -10.68 -9.26
CA GLU A 135 -8.78 -11.61 -8.55
C GLU A 135 -10.25 -11.18 -8.61
N ILE A 136 -10.52 -9.88 -8.78
CA ILE A 136 -11.87 -9.33 -8.95
C ILE A 136 -12.34 -9.45 -10.40
N ALA A 137 -11.46 -9.16 -11.37
CA ALA A 137 -11.78 -9.21 -12.79
C ALA A 137 -12.04 -10.63 -13.34
N ILE A 138 -11.57 -11.67 -12.64
CA ILE A 138 -11.76 -13.08 -13.03
C ILE A 138 -13.17 -13.62 -12.68
N LYS A 139 -14.04 -12.83 -12.04
CA LYS A 139 -15.43 -13.21 -11.69
C LYS A 139 -16.47 -12.45 -12.49
#